data_AF-A0A4R1B123-F1
#
_entry.id   AF-A0A4R1B123-F1
#
_cell.length_a   1.000
_cell.length_b   1.000
_cell.length_c   1.000
_cell.angle_alpha   90.00
_cell.angle_beta   90.00
_cell.angle_gamma   90.00
#
_symmetry.space_group_name_H-M   'P 1'
#
loop_
_entity.id
_entity.type
_entity.pdbx_description
1 polymer ?
#
loop_
_entity_poly.entity_id
_entity_poly.type
_entity_poly.pdbx_seq_one_letter_code
_entity_poly.pdbx_strand_id
1 'polypeptide(L)'
;MNGQEISSLIDEYEINPNTMVVMPLAYGSKIYSQIWELEDEFISPFKPIDIIKKSCTFFGSSYDGLCDMEELKKYRLIKVHTFNE
;
A
#
# COMPACT_ATOMS: atom_id res chain seq x y z
N MET A 1 -14.24 -20.36 16.40
CA MET A 1 -14.28 -18.91 16.10
C MET A 1 -12.84 -18.56 15.77
N ASN A 2 -12.55 -18.39 14.49
CA ASN A 2 -11.18 -18.26 13.99
C ASN A 2 -10.59 -16.95 14.50
N GLY A 3 -9.47 -17.04 15.22
CA GLY A 3 -8.70 -15.89 15.65
C GLY A 3 -8.28 -15.11 14.42
N GLN A 4 -8.78 -13.88 14.29
CA GLN A 4 -8.18 -12.90 13.40
C GLN A 4 -6.81 -12.60 13.98
N GLU A 5 -5.74 -12.99 13.28
CA GLU A 5 -4.43 -12.37 13.52
C GLU A 5 -4.62 -10.86 13.47
N ILE A 6 -4.19 -10.18 14.53
CA ILE A 6 -4.44 -8.77 14.72
C ILE A 6 -3.50 -8.04 13.78
N SER A 7 -4.04 -7.54 12.67
CA SER A 7 -3.35 -6.61 11.78
C SER A 7 -2.76 -5.47 12.62
N SER A 8 -1.45 -5.24 12.54
CA SER A 8 -0.78 -4.26 13.39
C SER A 8 -1.11 -2.84 12.91
N LEU A 9 -1.70 -2.02 13.79
CA LEU A 9 -1.94 -0.61 13.48
C LEU A 9 -0.62 0.16 13.57
N ILE A 10 -0.23 0.81 12.48
CA ILE A 10 1.01 1.59 12.37
C ILE A 10 0.70 3.02 11.94
N ASP A 11 1.46 3.97 12.48
CA ASP A 11 1.29 5.38 12.12
C ASP A 11 1.82 5.65 10.71
N GLU A 12 3.08 5.30 10.44
CA GLU A 12 3.71 5.45 9.13
C GLU A 12 4.14 4.10 8.54
N TYR A 13 3.98 3.96 7.22
CA TYR A 13 4.48 2.80 6.46
C TYR A 13 5.43 3.26 5.36
N GLU A 14 6.51 2.52 5.16
CA GLU A 14 7.44 2.68 4.05
C GLU A 14 7.41 1.42 3.19
N ILE A 15 7.13 1.59 1.90
CA ILE A 15 7.14 0.48 0.94
C ILE A 15 8.55 -0.08 0.87
N ASN A 16 8.65 -1.39 1.05
CA ASN A 16 9.90 -2.14 1.07
C ASN A 16 9.78 -3.39 0.17
N PRO A 17 10.86 -4.15 -0.06
CA PRO A 17 10.82 -5.32 -0.95
C PRO A 17 9.87 -6.45 -0.52
N ASN A 18 9.50 -6.51 0.76
CA ASN A 18 8.55 -7.48 1.28
C ASN A 18 7.09 -7.03 1.08
N THR A 19 6.84 -5.74 0.78
CA THR A 19 5.50 -5.23 0.49
C THR A 19 4.91 -5.92 -0.73
N MET A 20 3.86 -6.71 -0.54
CA MET A 20 3.16 -7.41 -1.61
C MET A 20 1.98 -6.59 -2.14
N VAL A 21 1.20 -6.02 -1.21
CA VAL A 21 -0.07 -5.36 -1.51
C VAL A 21 -0.25 -4.13 -0.63
N VAL A 22 -0.71 -3.03 -1.22
CA VAL A 22 -1.28 -1.89 -0.51
C VAL A 22 -2.69 -1.66 -1.05
N MET A 23 -3.71 -1.78 -0.20
CA MET A 23 -5.11 -1.74 -0.61
C MET A 23 -5.97 -0.89 0.33
N PRO A 24 -7.07 -0.28 -0.16
CA PRO A 24 -7.92 0.55 0.67
C PRO A 24 -8.74 -0.30 1.65
N LEU A 25 -8.72 0.08 2.92
CA LEU A 25 -9.55 -0.47 3.97
C LEU A 25 -10.56 0.58 4.42
N ALA A 26 -11.85 0.28 4.26
CA ALA A 26 -12.90 1.18 4.73
C ALA A 26 -13.00 1.08 6.27
N TYR A 27 -12.72 2.18 6.96
CA TYR A 27 -12.85 2.29 8.41
C TYR A 27 -13.85 3.40 8.75
N GLY A 28 -15.12 3.00 8.90
CA GLY A 28 -16.24 3.94 9.07
C GLY A 28 -16.38 4.86 7.86
N SER A 29 -16.25 6.17 8.08
CA SER A 29 -16.28 7.20 7.02
C SER A 29 -14.92 7.53 6.42
N LYS A 30 -13.84 6.91 6.91
CA LYS A 30 -12.46 7.13 6.44
C LYS A 30 -11.95 5.93 5.64
N ILE A 31 -10.96 6.19 4.78
CA ILE A 31 -10.23 5.16 4.03
C ILE A 31 -8.83 5.08 4.59
N TYR A 32 -8.49 3.90 5.11
CA TYR A 32 -7.19 3.52 5.62
C TYR A 32 -6.50 2.66 4.55
N SER A 33 -5.25 2.28 4.80
CA SER A 33 -4.55 1.28 4.00
C SER A 33 -4.43 -0.01 4.80
N GLN A 34 -4.74 -1.12 4.15
CA GLN A 34 -4.33 -2.45 4.57
C GLN A 34 -3.12 -2.83 3.72
N ILE A 35 -2.06 -3.26 4.38
CA ILE A 35 -0.80 -3.59 3.75
C ILE A 35 -0.46 -5.03 4.08
N TRP A 36 -0.14 -5.81 3.06
CA TRP A 36 0.35 -7.17 3.22
C TRP A 36 1.80 -7.23 2.80
N GLU A 37 2.62 -7.76 3.70
CA GLU A 37 3.96 -8.24 3.41
C GLU A 37 3.96 -9.76 3.28
N LEU A 38 5.13 -10.35 3.01
CA LEU A 38 5.28 -11.80 2.89
C LEU A 38 4.86 -12.54 4.17
N GLU A 39 5.13 -11.98 5.34
CA GLU A 39 4.89 -12.61 6.64
C GLU A 39 4.03 -11.77 7.58
N ASP A 40 3.76 -10.51 7.23
CA ASP A 40 3.11 -9.53 8.11
C ASP A 40 1.92 -8.83 7.46
N GLU A 41 1.01 -8.34 8.31
CA GLU A 41 -0.12 -7.51 7.91
C GLU A 41 -0.21 -6.24 8.76
N PHE A 42 -0.35 -5.11 8.09
CA PHE A 42 -0.43 -3.80 8.72
C PHE A 42 -1.69 -3.03 8.30
N ILE A 43 -2.14 -2.15 9.20
CA ILE A 43 -3.14 -1.13 8.91
C ILE A 43 -2.51 0.24 9.15
N SER A 44 -2.62 1.13 8.17
CA SER A 44 -2.17 2.51 8.28
C SER A 44 -3.34 3.50 8.10
N PRO A 45 -3.38 4.61 8.87
CA PRO A 45 -4.41 5.64 8.71
C PRO A 45 -4.25 6.46 7.41
N PHE A 46 -3.14 6.31 6.70
CA PHE A 46 -2.91 6.96 5.41
C PHE A 46 -3.65 6.22 4.29
N LYS A 47 -4.01 6.95 3.23
CA LYS A 47 -4.61 6.32 2.04
C LYS A 47 -3.52 5.59 1.25
N PRO A 48 -3.87 4.53 0.50
CA PRO A 48 -2.90 3.77 -0.29
C PRO A 48 -2.08 4.67 -1.22
N ILE A 49 -2.75 5.65 -1.83
CA ILE A 49 -2.13 6.58 -2.77
C ILE A 49 -1.09 7.51 -2.12
N ASP A 50 -1.29 7.86 -0.84
CA ASP A 50 -0.37 8.73 -0.11
C ASP A 50 0.91 7.97 0.26
N ILE A 51 0.76 6.70 0.67
CA ILE A 51 1.88 5.78 0.93
C ILE A 51 2.72 5.57 -0.33
N ILE A 52 2.06 5.31 -1.47
CA ILE A 52 2.74 5.05 -2.75
C ILE A 52 3.44 6.30 -3.25
N LYS A 53 2.81 7.47 -3.18
CA LYS A 53 3.45 8.74 -3.58
C LYS A 53 4.71 9.02 -2.78
N LYS A 54 4.71 8.75 -1.46
CA LYS A 54 5.90 8.89 -0.62
C LYS A 54 7.05 8.02 -1.12
N SER A 55 6.76 6.77 -1.53
CA SER A 55 7.74 5.86 -2.13
C SER A 55 8.22 6.33 -3.52
N CYS A 56 7.32 6.72 -4.42
CA CYS A 56 7.71 7.19 -5.76
C CYS A 56 8.57 8.46 -5.73
N THR A 57 8.28 9.37 -4.79
CA THR A 57 9.08 10.60 -4.59
C THR A 57 10.51 10.28 -4.15
N PHE A 58 10.70 9.15 -3.45
CA PHE A 58 12.00 8.67 -2.98
C PHE A 58 12.87 8.11 -4.12
N PHE A 59 12.27 7.52 -5.16
CA PHE A 59 12.98 6.93 -6.30
C PHE A 59 13.17 7.87 -7.51
N GLY A 60 12.97 9.19 -7.34
CA GLY A 60 13.28 10.18 -8.37
C GLY A 60 12.42 10.11 -9.65
N SER A 61 11.34 9.34 -9.62
CA SER A 61 10.40 9.22 -10.72
C SER A 61 9.17 10.06 -10.44
N SER A 62 8.86 11.01 -11.32
CA SER A 62 7.61 11.78 -11.23
C SER A 62 6.45 10.79 -11.24
N TYR A 63 5.52 10.96 -10.28
CA TYR A 63 4.28 10.18 -10.16
C TYR A 63 3.52 10.03 -11.50
N ASP A 64 3.71 10.98 -12.41
CA ASP A 64 3.13 11.00 -13.77
C ASP A 64 3.80 10.08 -14.81
N GLY A 65 4.98 9.51 -14.54
CA GLY A 65 5.80 8.83 -15.56
C GLY A 65 5.76 7.30 -15.59
N LEU A 66 5.52 6.64 -14.45
CA LEU A 66 5.52 5.16 -14.34
C LEU A 66 4.16 4.56 -14.03
N CYS A 67 3.23 5.36 -13.50
CA CYS A 67 1.85 4.96 -13.32
C CYS A 67 1.04 5.58 -14.43
N ASP A 68 0.81 4.81 -15.48
CA ASP A 68 -0.29 5.08 -16.39
C ASP A 68 -1.56 5.21 -15.51
N MET A 69 -2.03 6.45 -15.35
CA MET A 69 -2.99 6.86 -14.33
C MET A 69 -4.38 6.25 -14.55
N GLU A 70 -4.59 5.49 -15.62
CA GLU A 70 -5.79 4.69 -15.87
C GLU A 70 -5.81 3.35 -15.12
N GLU A 71 -4.67 2.66 -14.96
CA GLU A 71 -4.64 1.38 -14.25
C GLU A 71 -4.80 1.57 -12.74
N LEU A 72 -4.15 2.57 -12.15
CA LEU A 72 -4.30 2.88 -10.72
C LEU A 72 -5.73 3.30 -10.34
N LYS A 73 -6.48 3.91 -11.26
CA LYS A 73 -7.90 4.25 -11.03
C LYS A 73 -8.81 3.01 -11.03
N LYS A 74 -8.37 1.93 -11.68
CA LYS A 74 -9.12 0.69 -11.83
C LYS A 74 -8.84 -0.31 -10.71
N TYR A 75 -7.58 -0.38 -10.26
CA TYR A 75 -7.15 -1.34 -9.28
C TYR A 75 -7.25 -0.78 -7.86
N ARG A 76 -8.34 -1.17 -7.19
CA ARG A 76 -8.46 -1.25 -5.71
C ARG A 76 -7.36 -2.11 -5.03
N LEU A 77 -6.31 -2.49 -5.74
CA LEU A 77 -5.27 -3.42 -5.31
C LEU A 77 -3.98 -3.08 -6.07
N ILE A 78 -3.07 -2.33 -5.45
CA ILE A 78 -1.79 -2.02 -6.09
C ILE A 78 -0.84 -3.15 -5.73
N LYS A 79 -0.57 -4.01 -6.71
CA LYS A 79 0.42 -5.07 -6.59
C LYS A 79 1.78 -4.45 -6.87
N VAL A 80 2.60 -4.32 -5.83
CA VAL A 80 3.97 -3.85 -5.99
C VAL A 80 4.74 -5.00 -6.63
N HIS A 81 5.08 -4.88 -7.91
CA HIS A 81 5.99 -5.84 -8.55
C HIS A 81 7.40 -5.47 -8.13
N THR A 82 7.93 -6.19 -7.14
CA THR A 82 9.35 -6.18 -6.80
C THR A 82 10.12 -6.80 -7.97
N PHE A 83 10.80 -5.97 -8.75
CA PHE A 83 11.88 -6.41 -9.63
C PHE A 83 13.13 -6.57 -8.77
N ASN A 84 13.45 -7.81 -8.40
CA ASN A 84 14.81 -8.16 -8.00
C ASN A 84 15.46 -8.89 -9.18
N GLU A 85 16.63 -8.40 -9.57
CA GLU A 85 17.56 -9.02 -10.53
C GLU A 85 18.14 -10.35 -10.02
#